data_AF-A0A7W2Q1G1-F1
#
_entry.id   AF-A0A7W2Q1G1-F1
#
_cell.length_a   1.000
_cell.length_b   1.000
_cell.length_c   1.000
_cell.angle_alpha   90.00
_cell.angle_beta   90.00
_cell.angle_gamma   90.00
#
_symmetry.space_group_name_H-M   'P 1'
#
loop_
_entity.id
_entity.type
_entity.pdbx_description
1 polymer ?
#
loop_
_entity_poly.entity_id
_entity_poly.type
_entity_poly.pdbx_seq_one_letter_code
_entity_poly.pdbx_strand_id
1 'polypeptide(L)'
;MPELALYKVKLLDEFEAREDDWSFSHFERRLTQVKPAANYQDAKGIIKAAHLANNWPKTVRRYLLSNYRFHGNVSSELTETFMQVLAGMTPLELQAWRLPPAGYMG
;
A
#
# COMPACT_ATOMS: atom_id res chain seq x y z
N MET A 1 -18.86 -8.97 0.17
CA MET A 1 -17.62 -8.17 0.40
C MET A 1 -17.95 -7.13 1.45
N PRO A 2 -17.10 -6.84 2.44
CA PRO A 2 -17.35 -5.72 3.33
C PRO A 2 -17.38 -4.44 2.47
N GLU A 3 -18.49 -3.71 2.54
CA GLU A 3 -18.64 -2.45 1.82
C GLU A 3 -17.58 -1.47 2.33
N LEU A 4 -16.63 -1.12 1.47
CA LEU A 4 -15.68 -0.05 1.77
C LEU A 4 -16.46 1.26 1.86
N ALA A 5 -16.37 1.92 3.02
CA ALA A 5 -16.95 3.24 3.20
C ALA A 5 -16.52 4.18 2.05
N LEU A 6 -17.45 5.00 1.55
CA LEU A 6 -17.26 5.84 0.36
C LEU A 6 -15.98 6.70 0.41
N TYR A 7 -15.60 7.20 1.58
CA TYR A 7 -14.38 8.00 1.73
C TYR A 7 -13.10 7.18 1.46
N LYS A 8 -13.10 5.87 1.78
CA LYS A 8 -11.98 4.95 1.51
C LYS A 8 -11.84 4.72 0.01
N VAL A 9 -12.96 4.50 -0.67
CA VAL A 9 -13.00 4.34 -2.14
C VAL A 9 -12.46 5.60 -2.82
N LYS A 10 -12.98 6.78 -2.46
CA LYS A 10 -12.50 8.06 -3.02
C LYS A 10 -11.01 8.30 -2.76
N LEU A 11 -10.53 7.95 -1.56
CA LEU A 11 -9.11 8.06 -1.23
C LEU A 11 -8.27 7.11 -2.10
N LEU A 12 -8.70 5.86 -2.29
CA LEU A 12 -8.00 4.90 -3.14
C LEU A 12 -8.01 5.34 -4.61
N ASP A 13 -9.15 5.80 -5.13
CA ASP A 13 -9.27 6.33 -6.50
C ASP A 13 -8.33 7.52 -6.72
N GLU A 14 -8.26 8.45 -5.75
CA GLU A 14 -7.36 9.61 -5.81
C GLU A 14 -5.90 9.15 -5.98
N PHE A 15 -5.44 8.17 -5.21
CA PHE A 15 -4.06 7.69 -5.26
C PHE A 15 -3.76 6.75 -6.43
N GLU A 16 -4.75 6.01 -6.93
CA GLU A 16 -4.59 5.13 -8.08
C GLU A 16 -4.40 5.90 -9.38
N ALA A 17 -5.03 7.08 -9.46
CA ALA A 17 -4.90 8.01 -10.58
C ALA A 17 -3.63 8.87 -10.53
N ARG A 18 -2.87 8.84 -9.42
CA ARG A 18 -1.65 9.64 -9.27
C ARG A 18 -0.49 9.05 -10.04
N GLU A 19 0.22 9.92 -10.76
CA GLU A 19 1.44 9.60 -11.51
C GLU A 19 2.70 10.23 -10.89
N ASP A 20 2.53 11.03 -9.83
CA ASP A 20 3.63 11.69 -9.13
C ASP A 20 4.33 10.78 -8.12
N ASP A 21 5.47 11.24 -7.59
CA ASP A 21 6.34 10.44 -6.71
C ASP A 21 5.84 10.37 -5.25
N TRP A 22 4.56 10.03 -5.04
CA TRP A 22 3.97 9.96 -3.71
C TRP A 22 4.44 8.74 -2.90
N SER A 23 4.29 8.80 -1.57
CA SER A 23 4.71 7.75 -0.63
C SER A 23 3.63 7.46 0.42
N PHE A 24 3.81 6.41 1.22
CA PHE A 24 2.89 6.00 2.29
C PHE A 24 2.49 7.17 3.22
N SER A 25 3.42 8.07 3.53
CA SER A 25 3.15 9.23 4.39
C SER A 25 2.21 10.25 3.75
N HIS A 26 2.22 10.39 2.42
CA HIS A 26 1.26 11.21 1.69
C HIS A 26 -0.14 10.62 1.78
N PHE A 27 -0.26 9.29 1.68
CA PHE A 27 -1.53 8.57 1.82
C PHE A 27 -2.09 8.74 3.24
N GLU A 28 -1.27 8.53 4.27
CA GLU A 28 -1.66 8.69 5.67
C GLU A 28 -2.06 10.13 6.00
N ARG A 29 -1.31 11.12 5.49
CA ARG A 29 -1.68 12.53 5.65
C ARG A 29 -3.00 12.86 4.96
N ARG A 30 -3.24 12.32 3.76
CA ARG A 30 -4.50 12.56 3.06
C ARG A 30 -5.67 11.89 3.77
N LEU A 31 -5.46 10.70 4.34
CA LEU A 31 -6.45 10.01 5.17
C LEU A 31 -6.87 10.84 6.38
N THR A 32 -5.92 11.44 7.10
CA THR A 32 -6.24 12.31 8.26
C THR A 32 -6.94 13.60 7.84
N GLN A 33 -6.70 14.11 6.64
CA GLN A 33 -7.43 15.28 6.10
C GLN A 33 -8.89 14.96 5.79
N VAL A 34 -9.18 13.79 5.21
CA VAL A 34 -10.56 13.40 4.85
C VAL A 34 -11.33 12.77 6.02
N LYS A 35 -10.61 12.20 6.99
CA LYS A 35 -11.15 11.63 8.22
C LYS A 35 -10.20 11.97 9.39
N PRO A 36 -10.42 13.10 10.09
CA PRO A 36 -9.53 13.56 11.17
C PRO A 36 -9.28 12.58 12.31
N ALA A 37 -10.21 11.66 12.57
CA ALA A 37 -10.06 10.63 13.60
C ALA A 37 -9.26 9.39 13.13
N ALA A 38 -8.88 9.33 11.86
CA ALA A 38 -8.13 8.20 11.32
C ALA A 38 -6.64 8.28 11.71
N ASN A 39 -5.97 7.14 11.69
CA ASN A 39 -4.53 7.06 11.93
C ASN A 39 -3.86 6.06 10.96
N TYR A 40 -2.57 5.79 11.18
CA TYR A 40 -1.80 4.88 10.34
C TYR A 40 -2.32 3.44 10.34
N GLN A 41 -2.98 2.96 11.41
CA GLN A 41 -3.61 1.64 11.44
C GLN A 41 -4.82 1.59 10.51
N ASP A 42 -5.61 2.67 10.44
CA ASP A 42 -6.69 2.77 9.45
C ASP A 42 -6.13 2.71 8.02
N ALA A 43 -4.99 3.36 7.75
CA ALA A 43 -4.35 3.30 6.44
C ALA A 43 -3.96 1.87 6.06
N LYS A 44 -3.32 1.13 6.96
CA LYS A 44 -2.96 -0.29 6.75
C LYS A 44 -4.20 -1.14 6.49
N GLY A 45 -5.25 -0.97 7.28
CA GLY A 45 -6.52 -1.67 7.10
C GLY A 45 -7.18 -1.38 5.74
N ILE A 46 -7.10 -0.14 5.26
CA ILE A 46 -7.59 0.25 3.92
C ILE A 46 -6.79 -0.44 2.82
N ILE A 47 -5.45 -0.43 2.91
CA ILE A 47 -4.57 -1.04 1.91
C ILE A 47 -4.76 -2.56 1.86
N LYS A 48 -4.87 -3.22 3.02
CA LYS A 48 -5.17 -4.65 3.10
C LYS A 48 -6.53 -4.98 2.48
N ALA A 49 -7.57 -4.19 2.77
CA ALA A 49 -8.89 -4.40 2.20
C ALA A 49 -8.91 -4.18 0.68
N ALA A 50 -8.19 -3.18 0.16
CA ALA A 50 -8.03 -2.93 -1.27
C ALA A 50 -7.38 -4.14 -1.98
N HIS A 51 -6.30 -4.67 -1.39
CA HIS A 51 -5.62 -5.86 -1.90
C HIS A 51 -6.53 -7.09 -1.93
N LEU A 52 -7.25 -7.36 -0.83
CA LEU A 52 -8.20 -8.49 -0.75
C LEU A 52 -9.36 -8.37 -1.75
N ALA A 53 -9.74 -7.14 -2.11
CA ALA A 53 -10.73 -6.87 -3.15
C ALA A 53 -10.15 -6.97 -4.58
N ASN A 54 -8.84 -7.21 -4.73
CA ASN A 54 -8.11 -7.19 -5.99
C ASN A 54 -8.31 -5.88 -6.78
N ASN A 55 -8.43 -4.76 -6.07
CA ASN A 55 -8.65 -3.42 -6.62
C ASN A 55 -7.53 -2.46 -6.19
N TRP A 56 -7.34 -1.38 -6.94
CA TRP A 56 -6.30 -0.36 -6.73
C TRP A 56 -4.87 -0.93 -6.61
N PRO A 57 -4.42 -1.77 -7.56
CA PRO A 57 -3.13 -2.45 -7.47
C PRO A 57 -1.93 -1.48 -7.45
N LYS A 58 -2.01 -0.31 -8.11
CA LYS A 58 -0.91 0.67 -8.08
C LYS A 58 -0.77 1.28 -6.70
N THR A 59 -1.90 1.63 -6.08
CA THR A 59 -1.95 2.23 -4.74
C THR A 59 -1.45 1.28 -3.68
N VAL A 60 -1.96 0.05 -3.67
CA VAL A 60 -1.53 -1.00 -2.74
C VAL A 60 -0.03 -1.21 -2.84
N ARG A 61 0.47 -1.44 -4.07
CA ARG A 61 1.89 -1.65 -4.32
C ARG A 61 2.71 -0.46 -3.82
N ARG A 62 2.40 0.75 -4.26
CA ARG A 62 3.21 1.94 -3.97
C ARG A 62 3.21 2.31 -2.49
N TYR A 63 2.09 2.15 -1.79
CA TYR A 63 2.04 2.31 -0.34
C TYR A 63 3.02 1.36 0.36
N LEU A 64 2.96 0.06 0.04
CA LEU A 64 3.79 -0.96 0.67
C LEU A 64 5.27 -0.78 0.38
N LEU A 65 5.64 -0.54 -0.89
CA LEU A 65 7.05 -0.42 -1.28
C LEU A 65 7.69 0.84 -0.68
N SER A 66 6.96 1.96 -0.64
CA SER A 66 7.47 3.18 -0.01
C SER A 66 7.54 3.07 1.51
N ASN A 67 6.61 2.35 2.15
CA ASN A 67 6.65 2.06 3.59
C ASN A 67 7.86 1.18 3.94
N TYR A 68 8.05 0.08 3.20
CA TYR A 68 9.20 -0.81 3.38
C TYR A 68 10.52 -0.08 3.15
N ARG A 69 10.63 0.73 2.09
CA ARG A 69 11.86 1.49 1.81
C ARG A 69 12.23 2.47 2.92
N PHE A 70 11.24 3.03 3.61
CA PHE A 70 11.48 3.98 4.71
C PHE A 70 11.80 3.28 6.04
N HIS A 71 11.10 2.19 6.38
CA HIS A 71 11.26 1.53 7.68
C HIS A 71 12.21 0.33 7.67
N GLY A 72 12.54 -0.21 6.49
CA GLY A 72 13.26 -1.48 6.35
C GLY A 72 12.42 -2.72 6.71
N ASN A 73 11.15 -2.55 7.02
CA ASN A 73 10.20 -3.61 7.32
C ASN A 73 8.77 -3.20 6.95
N VAL A 74 7.86 -4.18 6.97
CA VAL A 74 6.40 -3.95 6.94
C VAL A 74 5.79 -4.51 8.23
N SER A 75 4.71 -3.89 8.69
CA SER A 75 3.97 -4.40 9.85
C SER A 75 3.40 -5.79 9.58
N SER A 76 3.34 -6.63 10.61
CA SER A 76 2.87 -8.03 10.52
C SER A 76 1.51 -8.19 9.83
N GLU A 77 0.59 -7.26 10.05
CA GLU A 77 -0.73 -7.25 9.41
C GLU A 77 -0.67 -7.18 7.87
N LEU A 78 0.38 -6.56 7.33
CA LEU A 78 0.60 -6.35 5.90
C LEU A 78 1.64 -7.30 5.30
N THR A 79 2.31 -8.13 6.11
CA THR A 79 3.39 -9.01 5.63
C THR A 79 2.92 -9.94 4.51
N GLU A 80 1.78 -10.59 4.66
CA GLU A 80 1.22 -11.47 3.63
C GLU A 80 0.90 -10.70 2.35
N THR A 81 0.22 -9.55 2.48
CA THR A 81 -0.09 -8.66 1.37
C THR A 81 1.18 -8.21 0.64
N PHE A 82 2.22 -7.85 1.39
CA PHE A 82 3.49 -7.44 0.83
C PHE A 82 4.16 -8.57 0.05
N MET A 83 4.22 -9.79 0.62
CA MET A 83 4.79 -10.95 -0.07
C MET A 83 4.05 -11.26 -1.38
N GLN A 84 2.72 -11.18 -1.39
CA GLN A 84 1.92 -11.39 -2.60
C GLN A 84 2.18 -10.30 -3.65
N VAL A 85 2.33 -9.05 -3.24
CA VAL A 85 2.71 -7.95 -4.14
C VAL A 85 4.10 -8.20 -4.74
N LEU A 86 5.09 -8.60 -3.94
CA LEU A 86 6.44 -8.91 -4.43
C LEU A 86 6.46 -10.10 -5.39
N ALA A 87 5.68 -11.13 -5.11
CA ALA A 87 5.57 -12.31 -5.99
C ALA A 87 4.97 -11.95 -7.37
N GLY A 88 4.14 -10.91 -7.44
CA GLY A 88 3.58 -10.39 -8.68
C GLY A 88 4.45 -9.36 -9.42
N MET A 89 5.62 -9.00 -8.87
CA MET A 89 6.53 -8.04 -9.49
C MET A 89 7.58 -8.72 -10.37
N THR A 90 7.96 -8.03 -11.44
CA THR A 90 9.07 -8.45 -12.30
C THR A 90 10.43 -8.18 -11.63
N PRO A 91 11.51 -8.87 -12.04
CA PRO A 91 12.85 -8.62 -11.52
C PRO A 91 13.32 -7.16 -11.71
N LEU A 92 12.93 -6.51 -12.81
CA LEU A 92 13.25 -5.10 -13.07
C LEU A 92 12.54 -4.17 -12.10
N GLU A 93 11.27 -4.42 -11.80
CA GLU A 93 10.53 -3.64 -10.80
C GLU A 93 11.12 -3.83 -9.40
N LEU A 94 11.47 -5.06 -9.01
CA LEU A 94 12.12 -5.33 -7.73
C LEU A 94 13.46 -4.59 -7.61
N GLN A 95 14.28 -4.62 -8.66
CA GLN A 95 15.55 -3.90 -8.71
C GLN A 95 15.36 -2.37 -8.63
N ALA A 96 14.37 -1.81 -9.33
CA ALA A 96 14.07 -0.38 -9.29
C ALA A 96 13.74 0.10 -7.86
N TRP A 97 13.11 -0.76 -7.07
CA TRP A 97 12.81 -0.49 -5.67
C TRP A 97 13.90 -0.92 -4.68
N ARG A 98 15.01 -1.48 -5.18
CA ARG A 98 16.14 -2.03 -4.38
C ARG A 98 15.68 -3.09 -3.38
N LEU A 99 14.71 -3.91 -3.77
CA LEU A 99 14.13 -4.97 -2.93
C LEU A 99 14.79 -6.31 -3.23
N PRO A 100 14.97 -7.18 -2.22
CA PRO A 100 15.44 -8.53 -2.46
C PRO A 100 14.37 -9.32 -3.24
N PRO A 101 14.77 -10.31 -4.05
CA PRO A 101 13.81 -11.20 -4.70
C PRO A 101 12.91 -11.88 -3.65
N ALA A 102 11.64 -12.13 -4.00
CA ALA A 102 10.63 -12.67 -3.08
C ALA A 102 11.06 -13.96 -2.33
N GLY A 103 12.05 -14.71 -2.84
CA GLY A 103 12.59 -15.92 -2.21
C GLY A 103 13.66 -15.72 -1.11
N TYR A 104 14.00 -14.48 -0.73
CA TYR A 104 15.04 -14.19 0.26
C TYR A 104 14.54 -13.53 1.56
N MET A 105 13.23 -13.33 1.73
CA MET A 105 12.66 -12.82 2.98
C MET A 105 12.20 -14.00 3.85
N GLY A 106 13.15 -14.61 4.57
CA GLY A 106 12.94 -15.66 5.57
C GLY A 106 13.28 -15.17 6.97
#